data_AF-A0A1Q7ND74-F1
#
_entry.id   AF-A0A1Q7ND74-F1
#
_cell.length_a   1.000
_cell.length_b   1.000
_cell.length_c   1.000
_cell.angle_alpha   90.00
_cell.angle_beta   90.00
_cell.angle_gamma   90.00
#
_symmetry.space_group_name_H-M   'P 1'
#
loop_
_entity.id
_entity.type
_entity.pdbx_description
1 polymer ?
#
loop_
_entity_poly.entity_id
_entity_poly.type
_entity_poly.pdbx_seq_one_letter_code
_entity_poly.pdbx_strand_id
1 'polypeptide(L)' 'MNFINMGETQKCSLCNAVLDHVYQPMQDWSVKGLLCGKCYSKKLFEYYPGTHERVNKSN' A
#
# COMPACT_ATOMS: atom_id res chain seq x y z
N MET A 1 -20.69 -10.96 22.16
CA MET A 1 -19.28 -11.36 22.02
C MET A 1 -18.95 -11.39 20.54
N ASN A 2 -18.07 -10.50 20.06
CA ASN A 2 -17.53 -10.60 18.70
C ASN A 2 -16.06 -11.01 18.84
N PHE A 3 -15.80 -12.28 18.54
CA PHE A 3 -14.45 -12.80 18.41
C PHE A 3 -13.86 -12.22 17.12
N ILE A 4 -13.14 -11.10 17.23
CA ILE A 4 -12.21 -10.71 16.19
C ILE A 4 -11.13 -11.79 16.17
N ASN A 5 -11.22 -12.68 15.18
CA ASN A 5 -10.25 -13.73 14.92
C ASN A 5 -8.87 -13.08 14.78
N MET A 6 -8.02 -13.30 15.78
CA MET A 6 -6.63 -12.92 15.82
C MET A 6 -5.85 -13.78 14.79
N GLY A 7 -6.04 -13.51 13.50
CA GLY A 7 -5.46 -14.34 12.43
C GLY A 7 -5.82 -13.97 10.99
N GLU A 8 -6.57 -12.90 10.73
CA GLU A 8 -6.80 -12.45 9.35
C GLU A 8 -5.56 -11.74 8.82
N THR A 9 -4.66 -12.52 8.23
CA THR A 9 -3.59 -12.03 7.35
C THR A 9 -4.23 -11.09 6.32
N GLN A 10 -4.00 -9.79 6.47
CA GLN A 10 -4.51 -8.80 5.53
C GLN A 10 -3.90 -9.14 4.16
N LYS A 11 -4.70 -9.14 3.10
CA LYS A 11 -4.23 -9.48 1.75
C LYS A 11 -4.24 -8.27 0.85
N CYS A 12 -3.26 -8.18 -0.03
CA CYS A 12 -3.21 -7.13 -1.03
C CYS A 12 -4.41 -7.25 -1.98
N SER A 13 -5.18 -6.17 -2.16
CA SER A 13 -6.33 -6.17 -3.07
C SER A 13 -5.95 -6.32 -4.54
N LEU A 14 -4.67 -6.10 -4.91
CA LEU A 14 -4.19 -6.25 -6.28
C LEU A 14 -3.51 -7.59 -6.56
N CYS A 15 -2.73 -8.12 -5.61
CA CYS A 15 -1.96 -9.35 -5.83
C CYS A 15 -2.29 -10.50 -4.88
N ASN A 16 -3.25 -10.30 -3.96
CA ASN A 16 -3.67 -11.27 -2.93
C ASN A 16 -2.54 -11.81 -2.02
N ALA A 17 -1.35 -11.19 -2.07
CA ALA A 17 -0.25 -11.53 -1.19
C ALA A 17 -0.59 -11.17 0.26
N VAL A 18 -0.14 -12.01 1.20
CA VAL A 18 -0.20 -11.73 2.64
C VAL A 18 0.62 -10.48 2.94
N LEU A 19 0.00 -9.52 3.61
CA LEU A 19 0.56 -8.24 3.98
C LEU A 19 1.16 -8.35 5.37
N ASP A 20 2.49 -8.22 5.44
CA ASP A 20 3.19 -7.94 6.70
C ASP A 20 3.03 -6.45 7.07
N HIS A 21 3.11 -5.59 6.05
CA HIS A 21 2.83 -4.16 6.14
C HIS A 21 1.71 -3.77 5.16
N VAL A 22 0.72 -3.06 5.70
CA VAL A 22 -0.47 -2.60 4.96
C VAL A 22 -0.28 -1.15 4.52
N TYR A 23 -0.58 -0.86 3.26
CA TYR A 23 -0.57 0.49 2.71
C TYR A 23 -1.97 0.86 2.25
N GLN A 24 -2.46 2.02 2.70
CA GLN A 24 -3.72 2.56 2.21
C GLN A 24 -3.49 3.25 0.86
N PRO A 25 -4.24 2.90 -0.20
CA PRO A 25 -4.14 3.59 -1.48
C PRO A 25 -4.55 5.06 -1.35
N MET A 26 -3.99 5.92 -2.20
CA MET A 26 -4.41 7.33 -2.27
C MET A 26 -5.84 7.43 -2.79
N GLN A 27 -6.57 8.46 -2.34
CA GLN A 27 -7.98 8.66 -2.71
C GLN A 27 -8.16 8.75 -4.24
N ASP A 28 -7.24 9.41 -4.93
CA ASP A 28 -7.27 9.58 -6.39
C ASP A 28 -7.09 8.27 -7.16
N TRP A 29 -6.56 7.22 -6.54
CA TRP A 29 -6.28 5.96 -7.23
C TRP A 29 -7.52 5.08 -7.42
N SER A 30 -8.65 5.42 -6.79
CA SER A 30 -9.90 4.64 -6.85
C SER A 30 -9.73 3.15 -6.52
N VAL A 31 -8.71 2.80 -5.73
CA VAL A 31 -8.46 1.42 -5.28
C VAL A 31 -9.14 1.21 -3.93
N LYS A 32 -10.01 0.19 -3.84
CA LYS A 32 -10.65 -0.20 -2.57
C LYS A 32 -9.89 -1.36 -1.93
N GLY A 33 -9.54 -1.19 -0.66
CA GLY A 33 -8.84 -2.18 0.16
C GLY A 33 -7.38 -1.80 0.44
N LEU A 34 -6.59 -2.77 0.86
CA LEU A 34 -5.21 -2.58 1.30
C LEU A 34 -4.22 -3.05 0.24
N LEU A 35 -3.10 -2.36 0.12
CA LEU A 35 -2.04 -2.68 -0.82
C LEU A 35 -0.79 -3.15 -0.09
N CYS A 36 -0.03 -4.03 -0.74
CA CYS A 36 1.34 -4.31 -0.34
C CYS A 36 2.27 -3.18 -0.81
N GLY A 37 3.42 -3.01 -0.15
CA GLY A 37 4.40 -1.99 -0.54
C GLY A 37 4.82 -2.07 -2.01
N LYS A 38 4.90 -3.28 -2.59
CA LYS A 38 5.22 -3.45 -4.01
C LYS A 38 4.15 -2.87 -4.93
N CYS A 39 2.88 -3.18 -4.65
CA CYS A 39 1.74 -2.67 -5.41
C CYS A 39 1.54 -1.17 -5.21
N TYR A 40 1.72 -0.69 -3.99
CA TYR A 40 1.66 0.73 -3.66
C TYR A 40 2.73 1.54 -4.42
N SER A 41 3.99 1.09 -4.40
CA SER A 41 5.08 1.74 -5.14
C SER A 41 4.87 1.71 -6.65
N LYS A 42 4.32 0.63 -7.19
CA LYS A 42 3.95 0.57 -8.62
C LYS A 42 2.89 1.61 -8.95
N LYS A 43 1.85 1.74 -8.11
CA LYS A 43 0.82 2.76 -8.29
C LYS A 43 1.36 4.18 -8.15
N LEU A 44 2.26 4.43 -7.19
CA LEU A 44 2.95 5.71 -7.07
C LEU A 44 3.67 6.08 -8.38
N PHE A 45 4.41 5.14 -8.96
CA PHE A 45 5.13 5.38 -10.20
C PHE A 45 4.20 5.60 -11.40
N GLU A 46 3.08 4.87 -11.47
CA GLU A 46 2.04 5.06 -12.50
C GLU A 46 1.36 6.43 -12.41
N TYR A 47 1.02 6.90 -11.20
CA TYR A 47 0.28 8.15 -10.99
C TYR A 47 1.16 9.39 -10.92
N TYR A 48 2.39 9.26 -10.42
CA TYR A 48 3.35 10.35 -10.30
C TYR A 48 4.62 9.97 -11.07
N PRO A 49 4.56 9.95 -12.41
CA PRO A 49 5.72 9.68 -13.25
C PRO A 49 6.74 10.81 -13.07
N GLY A 50 7.97 10.45 -12.70
CA GLY A 50 9.05 11.42 -12.48
C GLY A 50 10.21 10.83 -11.66
N THR A 51 11.34 11.53 -11.64
CA THR A 51 12.50 11.15 -10.82
C THR A 51 12.23 11.52 -9.36
N HIS A 52 11.91 10.52 -8.54
CA HIS A 52 11.75 10.69 -7.10
C HIS A 52 13.11 10.65 -6.42
N GLU A 53 13.77 11.80 -6.31
CA GLU A 53 15.02 11.90 -5.57
C GLU A 53 14.72 12.04 -4.08
N ARG A 54 15.25 11.14 -3.25
CA ARG A 54 15.16 11.28 -1.80
C ARG A 54 16.02 12.46 -1.39
N VAL A 55 15.39 13.61 -1.19
CA VAL A 55 16.08 14.76 -0.60
C VAL A 55 16.37 14.44 0.86
N ASN A 56 17.61 14.10 1.17
CA ASN A 56 18.09 14.14 2.53
C ASN A 56 18.10 15.61 2.95
N LYS A 57 17.07 16.04 3.69
CA LYS A 57 17.10 17.34 4.37
C LYS A 57 18.12 17.25 5.51
N SER A 58 19.39 17.41 5.18
CA SER A 58 20.38 17.82 6.16
C SER A 58 20.06 19.27 6.51
N ASN A 59 19.51 19.47 7.69
CA ASN A 59 19.29 20.79 8.29
C ASN A 59 20.64 21.37 8.74
#